data_AF-A0A976LJ99-F1
#
_entry.id   AF-A0A976LJ99-F1
#
_cell.length_a   1.000
_cell.length_b   1.000
_cell.length_c   1.000
_cell.angle_alpha   90.00
_cell.angle_beta   90.00
_cell.angle_gamma   90.00
#
_symmetry.space_group_name_H-M   'P 1'
#
loop_
_entity.id
_entity.type
_entity.pdbx_description
1 polymer ?
#
loop_
_entity_poly.entity_id
_entity_poly.type
_entity_poly.pdbx_seq_one_letter_code
_entity_poly.pdbx_strand_id
1 'polypeptide(L)'
;IDPALFVSLYNAISCGDTTTVERCHQQVMTIDRLYRIGRMPGGFIVGLKEALSRLGICTSVVASPFESFDCQQSAAVEGILRELNLISSDQSDSASCPPRLPR
;
A
#
# COMPACT_ATOMS: atom_id res chain seq x y z
N ILE A 1 5.69 1.37 -3.30
CA ILE A 1 5.29 -0.04 -3.55
C ILE A 1 5.64 -0.46 -4.97
N ASP A 2 5.34 0.34 -5.98
CA ASP A 2 5.76 0.08 -7.36
C ASP A 2 6.70 1.21 -7.87
N PRO A 3 8.03 1.01 -7.87
CA PRO A 3 8.96 2.01 -8.38
C PRO A 3 8.87 2.19 -9.91
N ALA A 4 8.45 1.17 -10.67
CA ALA A 4 8.34 1.26 -12.12
C ALA A 4 7.21 2.22 -12.55
N LEU A 5 6.14 2.30 -11.76
CA LEU A 5 5.08 3.31 -11.95
C LEU A 5 5.63 4.74 -11.91
N PHE A 6 6.46 5.05 -10.90
CA PHE A 6 7.02 6.40 -10.76
C PHE A 6 8.03 6.72 -11.86
N VAL A 7 8.84 5.74 -12.28
CA VAL A 7 9.73 5.88 -13.44
C VAL A 7 8.94 6.11 -14.72
N SER A 8 7.88 5.35 -14.95
CA SER A 8 7.01 5.50 -16.12
C SER A 8 6.34 6.88 -16.16
N LEU A 9 5.87 7.36 -15.00
CA LEU A 9 5.31 8.71 -14.88
C LEU A 9 6.35 9.78 -15.22
N TYR A 10 7.56 9.69 -14.67
CA TYR A 10 8.64 10.64 -14.96
C TYR A 10 9.01 10.65 -16.45
N ASN A 11 9.14 9.48 -17.05
CA ASN A 11 9.44 9.34 -18.47
C ASN A 11 8.31 9.91 -19.35
N ALA A 12 7.05 9.66 -19.00
CA ALA A 12 5.90 10.18 -19.73
C ALA A 12 5.83 11.72 -19.66
N ILE A 13 6.09 12.32 -18.50
CA ILE A 13 6.20 13.78 -18.35
C ILE A 13 7.35 14.32 -19.21
N SER A 14 8.51 13.66 -19.16
CA SER A 14 9.70 14.08 -19.92
C SER A 14 9.49 14.00 -21.44
N CYS A 15 8.69 13.04 -21.91
CA CYS A 15 8.33 12.87 -23.31
C CYS A 15 7.10 13.68 -23.75
N GLY A 16 6.40 14.35 -22.82
CA GLY A 16 5.16 15.08 -23.11
C GLY A 16 3.94 14.20 -23.43
N ASP A 17 3.97 12.92 -23.06
CA ASP A 17 2.87 11.97 -23.31
C ASP A 17 1.78 12.13 -22.23
N THR A 18 0.82 13.02 -22.50
CA THR A 18 -0.27 13.33 -21.58
C THR A 18 -1.17 12.14 -21.28
N THR A 19 -1.39 11.24 -22.24
CA THR A 19 -2.22 10.05 -22.04
C THR A 19 -1.59 9.08 -21.04
N THR A 20 -0.29 8.83 -21.18
CA THR A 20 0.43 7.98 -20.21
C THR A 20 0.54 8.66 -18.85
N VAL A 21 0.73 9.99 -18.81
CA VAL A 21 0.74 10.75 -17.56
C VAL A 21 -0.59 10.61 -16.82
N GLU A 22 -1.73 10.79 -17.48
CA GLU A 22 -3.05 10.68 -16.84
C GLU A 22 -3.28 9.28 -16.26
N ARG A 23 -2.95 8.22 -17.02
CA ARG A 23 -3.07 6.83 -16.55
C ARG A 23 -2.19 6.57 -15.33
N CYS A 24 -0.91 6.96 -15.40
CA CYS A 24 0.01 6.77 -14.28
C CYS A 24 -0.40 7.62 -13.06
N HIS A 25 -0.91 8.83 -13.29
CA HIS A 25 -1.38 9.72 -12.23
C HIS A 25 -2.59 9.14 -11.50
N GLN A 26 -3.54 8.52 -12.21
CA GLN A 26 -4.67 7.81 -11.58
C GLN A 26 -4.19 6.71 -10.64
N GLN A 27 -3.21 5.90 -11.06
CA GLN A 27 -2.63 4.86 -10.23
C GLN A 27 -1.92 5.43 -9.00
N VAL A 28 -1.22 6.56 -9.15
CA VAL A 28 -0.61 7.29 -8.01
C VAL A 28 -1.67 7.79 -7.02
N MET A 29 -2.81 8.28 -7.51
CA MET A 29 -3.91 8.70 -6.63
C MET A 29 -4.55 7.53 -5.86
N THR A 30 -4.60 6.33 -6.46
CA THR A 30 -5.00 5.12 -5.73
C THR A 30 -3.98 4.77 -4.65
N ILE A 31 -2.69 4.96 -4.88
CA ILE A 31 -1.65 4.81 -3.85
C ILE A 31 -1.77 5.87 -2.75
N ASP A 32 -2.17 7.11 -3.06
CA ASP A 32 -2.39 8.15 -2.04
C ASP A 32 -3.43 7.72 -1.00
N ARG A 33 -4.49 7.01 -1.42
CA ARG A 33 -5.48 6.43 -0.48
C ARG A 33 -4.83 5.51 0.55
N LEU A 34 -3.80 4.76 0.17
CA LEU A 34 -3.05 3.89 1.09
C LEU A 34 -2.37 4.72 2.19
N TYR A 35 -1.77 5.85 1.83
CA TYR A 35 -1.08 6.72 2.78
C TYR A 35 -2.01 7.41 3.78
N ARG A 36 -3.30 7.50 3.44
CA ARG A 36 -4.35 8.13 4.28
C ARG A 36 -5.05 7.18 5.24
N ILE A 37 -4.77 5.87 5.22
CA ILE A 37 -5.37 4.89 6.15
C ILE A 37 -4.86 5.09 7.60
N GLY A 38 -3.64 5.60 7.76
CA GLY A 38 -3.05 5.87 9.07
C GLY A 38 -3.73 7.04 9.79
N ARG A 39 -4.07 6.86 11.07
CA ARG A 39 -4.77 7.88 11.89
C ARG A 39 -3.83 8.97 12.46
N MET A 40 -2.52 8.73 12.44
CA MET A 40 -1.51 9.65 13.00
C MET A 40 -0.63 10.27 11.91
N PRO A 41 -0.04 11.46 12.15
CA PRO A 41 1.03 12.00 11.32
C PRO A 41 2.17 10.98 11.21
N GLY A 42 2.61 10.66 9.99
CA GLY A 42 3.59 9.60 9.75
C GLY A 42 3.03 8.18 9.74
N GLY A 43 1.74 7.98 10.04
CA GLY A 43 1.05 6.69 10.00
C GLY A 43 0.94 6.08 8.60
N PHE A 44 1.29 6.83 7.54
CA PHE A 44 1.41 6.30 6.18
C PHE A 44 2.42 5.14 6.10
N ILE A 45 3.45 5.13 6.97
CA ILE A 45 4.47 4.08 6.96
C ILE A 45 3.90 2.72 7.38
N VAL A 46 2.85 2.72 8.21
CA VAL A 46 2.16 1.50 8.63
C VAL A 46 1.41 0.90 7.45
N GLY A 47 0.67 1.73 6.70
CA GLY A 47 -0.03 1.29 5.49
C GLY A 47 0.93 0.83 4.40
N LEU A 48 2.07 1.51 4.25
CA LEU A 48 3.11 1.09 3.32
C LEU A 48 3.74 -0.25 3.72
N LYS A 49 4.10 -0.44 4.99
CA LYS A 49 4.66 -1.72 5.49
C LYS A 49 3.65 -2.86 5.40
N GLU A 50 2.38 -2.60 5.68
CA GLU A 50 1.31 -3.58 5.52
C GLU A 50 1.17 -3.99 4.04
N ALA A 51 1.20 -3.03 3.12
CA ALA A 51 1.15 -3.31 1.69
C ALA A 51 2.36 -4.12 1.22
N LEU A 52 3.58 -3.75 1.65
CA LEU A 52 4.81 -4.47 1.32
C LEU A 52 4.84 -5.88 1.92
N SER A 53 4.25 -6.08 3.10
CA SER A 53 4.13 -7.40 3.72
C SER A 53 3.21 -8.32 2.94
N ARG A 54 2.11 -7.79 2.39
CA ARG A 54 1.20 -8.53 1.52
C ARG A 54 1.80 -8.86 0.15
N LEU A 55 2.79 -8.08 -0.29
CA LEU A 55 3.60 -8.39 -1.47
C LEU A 55 4.78 -9.33 -1.17
N GLY A 56 4.94 -9.78 0.08
CA GLY A 56 6.03 -10.66 0.49
C GLY A 56 7.41 -9.99 0.58
N ILE A 57 7.47 -8.65 0.58
CA ILE A 57 8.74 -7.90 0.52
C ILE A 57 9.34 -7.68 1.92
N CYS A 58 8.51 -7.40 2.95
CA CYS A 58 8.99 -7.14 4.31
C CYS A 58 7.94 -7.48 5.38
N THR A 59 8.30 -7.43 6.65
CA THR A 59 7.31 -7.62 7.74
C THR A 59 6.50 -6.37 8.02
N SER A 60 5.22 -6.55 8.39
CA SER A 60 4.29 -5.48 8.81
C SER A 60 4.56 -4.92 10.21
N VAL A 61 5.62 -5.36 10.87
CA VAL A 61 6.02 -4.88 12.21
C VAL A 61 6.49 -3.43 12.11
N VAL A 62 5.89 -2.57 12.93
CA VAL A 62 6.21 -1.16 13.07
C VAL A 62 6.72 -0.87 14.48
N ALA A 63 7.66 0.06 14.59
CA ALA A 63 8.20 0.46 15.89
C ALA A 63 7.20 1.38 16.61
N SER A 64 7.13 1.28 17.94
CA SER A 64 6.43 2.25 18.78
C SER A 64 6.92 3.68 18.45
N PRO A 65 6.04 4.70 18.40
CA PRO A 65 4.64 4.77 18.84
C PRO A 65 3.60 4.29 17.82
N PHE A 66 4.00 3.74 16.68
CA PHE A 66 3.07 3.26 15.67
C PHE A 66 2.54 1.86 16.03
N GLU A 67 1.25 1.67 15.86
CA GLU A 67 0.60 0.37 16.02
C GLU A 67 0.34 -0.26 14.64
N SER A 68 0.47 -1.58 14.57
CA SER A 68 0.00 -2.35 13.41
C SER A 68 -1.49 -2.10 13.17
N PHE A 69 -1.88 -2.16 11.90
CA PHE A 69 -3.27 -1.98 11.49
C PHE A 69 -4.20 -3.04 12.09
N ASP A 70 -5.45 -2.64 12.34
CA ASP A 70 -6.52 -3.57 12.71
C ASP A 70 -7.01 -4.36 11.48
N CYS A 71 -7.80 -5.42 11.69
CA CYS A 71 -8.24 -6.26 10.57
C CYS A 71 -9.08 -5.45 9.53
N GLN A 72 -9.71 -4.32 9.92
CA GLN A 72 -10.47 -3.44 9.01
C GLN A 72 -9.52 -2.60 8.13
N GLN A 73 -8.49 -2.00 8.71
CA GLN A 73 -7.47 -1.24 8.01
C GLN A 73 -6.65 -2.14 7.08
N SER A 74 -6.29 -3.34 7.54
CA SER A 74 -5.63 -4.35 6.71
C SER A 74 -6.49 -4.78 5.52
N ALA A 75 -7.81 -4.96 5.70
CA ALA A 75 -8.72 -5.24 4.58
C ALA A 75 -8.83 -4.05 3.59
N ALA A 76 -8.77 -2.81 4.07
CA ALA A 76 -8.73 -1.64 3.19
C ALA A 76 -7.44 -1.57 2.36
N VAL A 77 -6.29 -1.90 2.94
CA VAL A 77 -5.01 -2.03 2.21
C VAL A 77 -5.12 -3.08 1.11
N GLU A 78 -5.76 -4.21 1.40
CA GLU A 78 -6.00 -5.27 0.43
C GLU A 78 -6.83 -4.82 -0.76
N GLY A 79 -7.93 -4.10 -0.50
CA GLY A 79 -8.80 -3.56 -1.55
C GLY A 79 -8.02 -2.66 -2.52
N ILE A 80 -7.15 -1.80 -1.99
CA ILE A 80 -6.31 -0.90 -2.79
C ILE A 80 -5.28 -1.70 -3.61
N LEU A 81 -4.66 -2.71 -3.03
CA LEU A 81 -3.70 -3.56 -3.74
C LEU A 81 -4.36 -4.36 -4.87
N ARG A 82 -5.60 -4.81 -4.68
CA ARG A 82 -6.41 -5.46 -5.73
C ARG A 82 -6.78 -4.46 -6.83
N GLU A 83 -7.17 -3.23 -6.50
CA GLU A 83 -7.45 -2.17 -7.47
C GLU A 83 -6.22 -1.85 -8.33
N LEU A 84 -5.02 -1.90 -7.73
CA LEU A 84 -3.74 -1.72 -8.42
C LEU A 84 -3.27 -2.98 -9.17
N ASN A 85 -4.01 -4.10 -9.12
CA ASN A 85 -3.65 -5.41 -9.68
C ASN A 85 -2.28 -5.94 -9.19
N LEU A 86 -1.86 -5.57 -7.98
CA LEU A 86 -0.57 -5.96 -7.41
C LEU A 86 -0.60 -7.31 -6.67
N ILE A 87 -1.80 -7.81 -6.33
CA ILE A 87 -2.00 -9.12 -5.72
C ILE A 87 -3.02 -9.93 -6.53
N SER A 88 -2.59 -11.10 -7.01
CA SER A 88 -3.45 -12.16 -7.55
C SER A 88 -3.65 -13.20 -6.45
N SER A 89 -4.83 -13.80 -6.37
CA SER A 89 -5.36 -14.61 -5.26
C SER A 89 -4.56 -15.84 -4.77
N ASP A 90 -3.30 -16.02 -5.16
CA ASP A 90 -2.51 -17.24 -4.90
C ASP A 90 -1.44 -17.11 -3.80
N GLN A 91 -1.36 -15.99 -3.08
CA GLN A 91 -0.49 -15.87 -1.91
C GLN A 91 -1.28 -16.21 -0.65
N SER A 92 -1.60 -17.50 -0.51
CA SER A 92 -1.93 -18.09 0.79
C SER A 92 -0.67 -18.15 1.61
N ASP A 93 -0.51 -17.27 2.60
CA ASP A 93 0.02 -17.69 3.89
C ASP A 93 -0.38 -16.70 4.99
N SER A 94 -1.33 -17.18 5.80
CA SER A 94 -1.59 -16.85 7.19
C SER A 94 -1.09 -15.49 7.72
N ALA A 95 -1.94 -14.47 7.65
CA ALA A 95 -2.09 -13.57 8.79
C ALA A 95 -3.37 -13.97 9.53
N SER A 96 -3.30 -15.09 10.26
CA SER A 96 -4.22 -15.35 11.37
C SER A 96 -4.21 -14.09 12.22
N CYS A 97 -5.31 -13.33 12.28
CA CYS A 97 -5.42 -12.15 13.16
C CYS A 97 -5.23 -12.70 14.59
N PRO A 98 -4.08 -12.48 15.28
CA PRO A 98 -4.03 -12.84 16.68
C PRO A 98 -4.93 -11.84 17.43
N PRO A 99 -5.71 -12.30 18.43
CA PRO A 99 -6.54 -11.40 19.22
C PRO A 99 -5.63 -10.33 19.87
N ARG A 100 -5.96 -9.05 19.67
CA ARG A 100 -5.30 -7.95 20.39
C ARG A 100 -5.46 -8.22 21.88
N LEU A 101 -4.37 -8.56 22.56
CA LEU A 101 -4.33 -8.57 24.02
C LEU A 101 -4.51 -7.11 24.48
N PRO A 102 -5.56 -6.81 25.26
CA PRO A 102 -5.68 -5.50 25.89
C PRO A 102 -4.50 -5.34 26.87
N ARG A 103 -3.84 -4.18 26.82
CA ARG A 103 -3.04 -3.70 27.94
C ARG A 103 -3.92 -2.87 28.86
#